data_AF-A0A954EUD0-F1
#
_entry.id   AF-A0A954EUD0-F1
#
_cell.length_a   1.000
_cell.length_b   1.000
_cell.length_c   1.000
_cell.angle_alpha   90.00
_cell.angle_beta   90.00
_cell.angle_gamma   90.00
#
_symmetry.space_group_name_H-M   'P 1'
#
loop_
_entity.id
_entity.type
_entity.pdbx_description
1 polymer ?
#
loop_
_entity_poly.entity_id
_entity_poly.type
_entity_poly.pdbx_seq_one_letter_code
_entity_poly.pdbx_strand_id
1 'polypeptide(L)'
;MSDRSPSSRDALDPIGDDDLPRHKRLKKWLRLEAKCPNCGVQAKVRVDRLNQKFRCKRCGTAMYFDRSGKWKLGLPPADTDDIGELAEREQWWNKFPQLKKVAIGGLLLVVLFLV
;
A
#
# COMPACT_ATOMS: atom_id res chain seq x y z
N MET A 1 -62.13 32.53 -16.02
CA MET A 1 -61.77 31.13 -16.33
C MET A 1 -60.35 31.13 -16.87
N SER A 2 -59.38 30.77 -16.04
CA SER A 2 -57.99 30.59 -16.46
C SER A 2 -57.42 29.45 -15.64
N ASP A 3 -57.42 28.28 -16.25
CA ASP A 3 -56.85 27.04 -15.75
C ASP A 3 -55.34 27.20 -15.55
N ARG A 4 -54.89 27.08 -14.30
CA ARG A 4 -53.47 26.90 -13.97
C ARG A 4 -53.24 25.42 -13.67
N SER A 5 -52.74 24.70 -14.66
CA SER A 5 -52.17 23.37 -14.49
C SER A 5 -50.96 23.43 -13.55
N PRO A 6 -50.88 22.61 -12.49
CA PRO A 6 -49.63 22.40 -11.79
C PRO A 6 -48.84 21.31 -12.51
N SER A 7 -47.76 21.69 -13.19
CA SER A 7 -46.77 20.73 -13.68
C SER A 7 -45.91 20.29 -12.49
N SER A 8 -46.32 19.20 -11.84
CA SER A 8 -45.48 18.44 -10.91
C SER A 8 -44.34 17.80 -11.71
N ARG A 9 -43.28 18.57 -11.94
CA ARG A 9 -41.97 18.00 -12.23
C ARG A 9 -41.45 17.47 -10.91
N ASP A 10 -41.59 16.18 -10.74
CA ASP A 10 -40.92 15.37 -9.74
C ASP A 10 -39.43 15.72 -9.77
N ALA A 11 -39.02 16.58 -8.83
CA ALA A 11 -37.64 16.81 -8.52
C ALA A 11 -37.14 15.53 -7.86
N LEU A 12 -36.52 14.66 -8.65
CA LEU A 12 -35.62 13.65 -8.11
C LEU A 12 -34.52 14.44 -7.40
N ASP A 13 -34.61 14.48 -6.07
CA ASP A 13 -33.56 15.02 -5.23
C ASP A 13 -32.24 14.34 -5.63
N PRO A 14 -31.14 15.10 -5.80
CA PRO A 14 -29.83 14.50 -5.95
C PRO A 14 -29.63 13.60 -4.73
N ILE A 15 -29.35 12.32 -4.97
CA ILE A 15 -28.97 11.37 -3.93
C ILE A 15 -27.78 12.00 -3.20
N GLY A 16 -28.07 12.61 -2.06
CA GLY A 16 -27.06 13.19 -1.20
C GLY A 16 -26.20 12.03 -0.74
N ASP A 17 -24.89 12.12 -1.01
CA ASP A 17 -23.85 11.25 -0.48
C ASP A 17 -23.70 11.40 1.07
N ASP A 18 -24.79 11.69 1.78
CA ASP A 18 -24.85 11.98 3.21
C ASP A 18 -25.15 10.74 4.07
N ASP A 19 -25.43 9.59 3.45
CA ASP A 19 -25.75 8.31 4.14
C ASP A 19 -24.60 7.29 4.16
N LEU A 20 -23.34 7.73 3.97
CA LEU A 20 -22.22 6.94 4.46
C LEU A 20 -22.08 7.18 5.97
N PRO A 21 -22.20 6.14 6.82
CA PRO A 21 -22.15 6.29 8.27
C PRO A 21 -20.87 7.01 8.65
N ARG A 22 -21.03 8.17 9.31
CA ARG A 22 -20.00 8.91 10.03
C ARG A 22 -19.37 8.00 11.09
N HIS A 23 -18.46 7.11 10.69
CA HIS A 23 -17.35 6.65 11.52
C HIS A 23 -16.41 7.85 11.69
N LYS A 24 -16.91 8.87 12.40
CA LYS A 24 -16.19 10.06 12.82
C LYS A 24 -15.08 9.61 13.74
N ARG A 25 -13.89 9.52 13.14
CA ARG A 25 -12.67 10.19 13.61
C ARG A 25 -12.39 10.05 15.11
N LEU A 26 -12.24 8.82 15.57
CA LEU A 26 -11.34 8.54 16.69
C LEU A 26 -9.94 8.16 16.15
N LYS A 27 -9.37 8.96 15.23
CA LYS A 27 -7.90 8.95 15.07
C LYS A 27 -7.29 9.73 16.23
N LYS A 28 -7.53 9.28 17.45
CA LYS A 28 -6.68 9.63 18.59
C LYS A 28 -5.36 8.93 18.30
N TRP A 29 -4.47 9.64 17.61
CA TRP A 29 -3.18 9.12 17.16
C TRP A 29 -2.48 8.47 18.34
N LEU A 30 -2.47 7.14 18.38
CA LEU A 30 -1.83 6.41 19.45
C LEU A 30 -0.33 6.69 19.30
N ARG A 31 0.22 7.40 20.30
CA ARG A 31 1.65 7.75 20.35
C ARG A 31 2.30 6.81 21.34
N LEU A 32 3.28 6.05 20.86
CA LEU A 32 4.15 5.25 21.71
C LEU A 32 5.27 6.16 22.20
N GLU A 33 5.42 6.26 23.51
CA GLU A 33 6.58 6.88 24.12
C GLU A 33 7.69 5.84 24.22
N ALA A 34 8.86 6.14 23.67
CA ALA A 34 9.97 5.22 23.72
C ALA A 34 11.31 5.92 23.74
N LYS A 35 12.32 5.23 24.27
CA LYS A 35 13.68 5.77 24.46
C LYS A 35 14.61 5.23 23.40
N CYS A 36 15.42 6.10 22.80
CA CYS A 36 16.50 5.71 21.91
C CYS A 36 17.46 4.77 22.65
N PRO A 37 17.74 3.56 22.12
CA PRO A 37 18.64 2.62 22.77
C PRO A 37 20.10 3.10 22.82
N ASN A 38 20.52 3.99 21.90
CA ASN A 38 21.89 4.51 21.88
C ASN A 38 22.14 5.67 22.87
N CYS A 39 21.32 6.73 22.85
CA CYS A 39 21.54 7.94 23.66
C CYS A 39 20.49 8.20 24.76
N GLY A 40 19.50 7.32 24.92
CA GLY A 40 18.47 7.43 25.96
C GLY A 40 17.41 8.53 25.73
N VAL A 41 17.48 9.30 24.64
CA VAL A 41 16.52 10.38 24.37
C VAL A 41 15.10 9.82 24.19
N GLN A 42 14.12 10.48 24.80
CA GLN A 42 12.71 10.12 24.65
C GLN A 42 12.16 10.63 23.32
N ALA A 43 11.41 9.77 22.62
CA ALA A 43 10.71 10.09 21.39
C ALA A 43 9.27 9.61 21.47
N LYS A 44 8.35 10.38 20.86
CA LYS A 44 6.95 9.99 20.70
C LYS A 44 6.74 9.60 19.24
N VAL A 45 6.47 8.32 18.98
CA VAL A 45 6.30 7.79 17.63
C VAL A 45 4.83 7.44 17.39
N ARG A 46 4.34 7.73 16.18
CA ARG A 46 2.97 7.37 15.78
C ARG A 46 2.92 5.89 15.43
N VAL A 47 1.90 5.19 15.92
CA VAL A 47 1.67 3.76 15.65
C VAL A 47 1.53 3.47 14.16
N ASP A 48 0.96 4.38 13.37
CA ASP A 48 0.86 4.26 11.90
C ASP A 48 2.23 4.20 11.19
N ARG A 49 3.33 4.45 11.90
CA ARG A 49 4.71 4.42 11.38
C ARG A 49 5.55 3.30 11.99
N LEU A 50 4.92 2.28 12.57
CA LEU A 50 5.60 1.01 12.90
C LEU A 50 6.27 0.44 11.63
N ASN A 51 7.36 -0.33 11.79
CA ASN A 51 8.22 -0.85 10.73
C ASN A 51 8.96 0.19 9.86
N GLN A 52 8.75 1.49 10.04
CA GLN A 52 9.51 2.49 9.30
C GLN A 52 10.90 2.73 9.91
N LYS A 53 11.85 3.11 9.04
CA LYS A 53 13.18 3.56 9.45
C LYS A 53 13.10 4.95 10.07
N PHE A 54 13.58 5.08 11.31
CA PHE A 54 13.73 6.33 12.03
C PHE A 54 15.22 6.64 12.22
N ARG A 55 15.54 7.94 12.27
CA ARG A 55 16.85 8.42 12.75
C ARG A 55 16.66 9.19 14.04
N CYS A 56 17.47 8.87 15.04
CA CYS A 56 17.49 9.65 16.27
C CYS A 56 17.96 11.07 15.96
N LYS A 57 17.20 12.09 16.38
CA LYS A 57 17.57 13.50 16.19
C LYS A 57 18.85 13.91 16.93
N ARG A 58 19.19 13.19 18.02
CA ARG A 58 20.33 13.54 18.88
C ARG A 58 21.63 12.87 18.43
N CYS A 59 21.61 11.56 18.21
CA CYS A 59 22.82 10.80 17.86
C CYS A 59 22.87 10.34 16.39
N GLY A 60 21.83 10.60 15.59
CA GLY A 60 21.78 10.22 14.17
C GLY A 60 21.58 8.72 13.90
N THR A 61 21.61 7.87 14.91
CA THR A 61 21.52 6.41 14.77
C THR A 61 20.21 6.00 14.08
N ALA A 62 20.33 5.11 13.10
CA ALA A 62 19.20 4.49 12.43
C ALA A 62 18.62 3.36 13.29
N MET A 63 17.30 3.40 13.46
CA MET A 63 16.54 2.45 14.26
C MET A 63 15.15 2.30 13.68
N TYR A 64 14.47 1.21 13.99
CA TYR A 64 13.09 1.00 13.59
C TYR A 64 12.29 0.41 14.75
N PHE A 65 10.98 0.55 14.67
CA PHE A 65 10.06 -0.10 15.58
C PHE A 65 9.61 -1.42 14.99
N ASP A 66 9.81 -2.51 15.74
CA ASP A 66 9.27 -3.82 15.39
C ASP A 66 7.74 -3.85 15.57
N ARG A 67 7.06 -4.84 14.97
CA ARG A 67 5.61 -5.07 15.11
C ARG A 67 5.20 -5.26 16.59
N SER A 68 6.12 -5.71 17.44
CA SER A 68 5.93 -5.82 18.89
C SER A 68 6.05 -4.48 19.67
N GLY A 69 6.30 -3.35 19.00
CA GLY A 69 6.46 -2.05 19.65
C GLY A 69 7.80 -1.88 20.37
N LYS A 70 8.83 -2.68 20.03
CA LYS A 70 10.18 -2.58 20.60
C LYS A 70 11.14 -1.92 19.60
N TRP A 71 12.09 -1.13 20.11
CA TRP A 71 13.16 -0.58 19.29
C TRP A 71 14.15 -1.67 18.87
N LYS A 72 14.50 -1.67 17.59
CA LYS A 72 15.64 -2.42 17.05
C LYS A 72 16.59 -1.46 16.35
N LEU A 73 17.88 -1.72 16.51
CA LEU A 73 18.96 -0.97 15.86
C LEU A 73 19.15 -1.51 14.44
N GLY A 74 19.37 -0.62 13.47
CA GLY A 74 19.64 -1.00 12.08
C GLY A 74 18.52 -0.65 11.10
N LEU A 75 18.46 -1.37 9.99
CA LEU A 75 17.40 -1.26 8.99
C LEU A 75 16.26 -2.21 9.35
N PRO A 76 14.99 -1.83 9.08
CA PRO A 76 13.90 -2.79 9.15
C PRO A 76 14.22 -3.96 8.21
N PRO A 77 13.78 -5.19 8.54
CA PRO A 77 13.80 -6.26 7.56
C PRO A 77 13.04 -5.74 6.33
N ALA A 78 13.60 -5.90 5.14
CA ALA A 78 12.87 -5.60 3.91
C ALA A 78 11.55 -6.36 4.02
N ASP A 79 10.44 -5.64 4.05
CA ASP A 79 9.12 -6.25 4.20
C ASP A 79 8.99 -7.26 3.05
N THR A 80 9.12 -8.54 3.36
CA THR A 80 9.13 -9.63 2.37
C THR A 80 7.76 -9.82 1.72
N ASP A 81 6.79 -9.00 2.11
CA ASP A 81 5.43 -8.99 1.58
C ASP A 81 5.45 -8.60 0.08
N ASP A 82 6.40 -7.78 -0.37
CA ASP A 82 6.59 -7.47 -1.80
C ASP A 82 7.40 -8.56 -2.56
N ILE A 83 8.09 -9.46 -1.84
CA ILE A 83 8.85 -10.57 -2.47
C ILE A 83 7.92 -11.72 -2.85
N GLY A 84 6.79 -11.88 -2.15
CA GLY A 84 5.76 -12.86 -2.51
C GLY A 84 5.14 -12.59 -3.89
N GLU A 85 4.86 -11.32 -4.21
CA GLU A 85 4.18 -10.95 -5.47
C GLU A 85 5.10 -11.11 -6.71
N LEU A 86 6.40 -10.83 -6.55
CA LEU A 86 7.40 -11.10 -7.60
C LEU A 86 7.69 -12.60 -7.77
N ALA A 87 7.70 -13.38 -6.67
CA ALA A 87 7.87 -14.82 -6.72
C ALA A 87 6.68 -15.55 -7.39
N GLU A 88 5.44 -15.08 -7.19
CA GLU A 88 4.27 -15.60 -7.92
C GLU A 88 4.35 -15.31 -9.42
N ARG A 89 4.91 -14.16 -9.81
CA ARG A 89 5.04 -13.79 -11.22
C ARG A 89 6.06 -14.69 -11.96
N GLU A 90 7.12 -15.13 -11.29
CA GLU A 90 8.06 -16.12 -11.85
C GLU A 90 7.45 -17.53 -11.92
N GLN A 91 6.62 -17.93 -10.95
CA GLN A 91 5.96 -19.24 -10.98
C GLN A 91 4.98 -19.39 -12.16
N TRP A 92 4.32 -18.31 -12.58
CA TRP A 92 3.38 -18.34 -13.72
C TRP A 92 4.05 -18.75 -15.04
N TRP A 93 5.27 -18.26 -15.32
CA TRP A 93 6.01 -18.59 -16.55
C TRP A 93 6.48 -20.05 -16.62
N ASN A 94 6.68 -20.70 -15.47
CA ASN A 94 7.05 -22.12 -15.41
C ASN A 94 5.84 -23.05 -15.55
N LYS A 95 4.61 -22.53 -15.45
CA LYS A 95 3.38 -23.30 -15.60
C LYS A 95 3.00 -23.58 -17.06
N PHE A 96 3.56 -22.86 -18.03
CA PHE A 96 3.24 -23.01 -19.46
C PHE A 96 4.47 -23.31 -20.34
N PRO A 97 5.09 -24.49 -20.22
CA PRO A 97 6.25 -24.87 -21.03
C PRO A 97 5.96 -24.92 -22.54
N GLN A 98 4.69 -25.04 -22.96
CA GLN A 98 4.32 -25.09 -24.38
C GLN A 98 4.43 -23.72 -25.08
N LEU A 99 4.23 -22.61 -24.37
CA LEU A 99 4.36 -21.26 -24.93
C LEU A 99 5.82 -20.91 -25.29
N LYS A 100 6.79 -21.47 -24.56
CA LYS A 100 8.23 -21.29 -24.85
C LYS A 100 8.63 -21.90 -26.20
N LYS A 101 8.01 -23.01 -26.61
CA LYS A 101 8.32 -23.68 -27.89
C LYS A 101 7.81 -22.90 -29.10
N VAL A 102 6.66 -22.25 -29.00
CA VAL A 102 6.06 -21.48 -30.11
C VAL A 102 6.81 -20.16 -30.34
N ALA A 103 7.23 -19.48 -29.27
CA ALA A 103 7.97 -18.22 -29.37
C ALA A 103 9.36 -18.40 -30.03
N ILE A 104 10.10 -19.45 -29.65
CA ILE A 104 11.42 -19.74 -30.22
C ILE A 104 11.29 -20.23 -31.68
N GLY A 105 10.30 -21.08 -31.97
CA GLY A 105 10.05 -21.56 -33.33
C GLY A 105 9.63 -20.44 -34.29
N GLY A 106 8.78 -19.51 -33.84
CA GLY A 106 8.36 -18.36 -34.64
C GLY A 106 9.50 -17.38 -34.95
N LEU A 107 10.36 -17.11 -33.97
CA LEU A 107 11.51 -16.22 -34.17
C LEU A 107 12.52 -16.78 -35.18
N LEU A 108 12.78 -18.09 -35.14
CA LEU A 108 13.66 -18.78 -36.09
C LEU A 108 13.11 -18.76 -37.52
N LEU A 109 11.79 -18.91 -37.67
CA LEU A 109 11.12 -18.86 -38.98
C LEU A 109 11.18 -17.47 -39.62
N VAL A 110 11.02 -16.42 -38.82
CA VAL A 110 11.14 -15.02 -39.29
C VAL A 110 12.57 -14.70 -39.71
N VAL A 111 13.58 -15.15 -38.95
CA VAL A 111 14.99 -14.95 -39.32
C VAL A 111 15.35 -15.69 -40.60
N LEU A 112 14.84 -16.91 -40.79
CA LEU A 112 15.06 -17.69 -42.03
C LEU A 112 14.38 -17.08 -43.26
N PHE A 113 13.30 -16.31 -43.09
CA PHE A 113 12.62 -15.62 -44.20
C PHE A 113 13.21 -14.25 -44.54
N LEU A 114 14.05 -13.69 -43.67
CA LEU A 114 14.69 -12.37 -43.84
C LEU A 114 16.12 -12.42 -44.36
N VAL A 115 16.72 -13.62 -44.49
CA VAL A 115 18.05 -13.87 -45.09
C VAL A 115 17.86 -14.50 -46.45
#